data_AF-A0A1M6PJB8-F1
#
_entry.id   AF-A0A1M6PJB8-F1
#
_cell.length_a   1.000
_cell.length_b   1.000
_cell.length_c   1.000
_cell.angle_alpha   90.00
_cell.angle_beta   90.00
_cell.angle_gamma   90.00
#
_symmetry.space_group_name_H-M   'P 1'
#
loop_
_entity.id
_entity.type
_entity.pdbx_description
1 polymer ?
#
loop_
_entity_poly.entity_id
_entity_poly.type
_entity_poly.pdbx_seq_one_letter_code
_entity_poly.pdbx_strand_id
1 'polypeptide(L)'
;MTGNKMNNLALKTGLAAAFLFGLSGLASACTGVEDNAPEISETYVDETGQFHAVGADGWLTFGLGEQLVYFVCLVDNENDYLIAQNGSANDEDYELYSRFEWFVVEDQLFFCNQVSDAGSQADAMDFAALPRADQANPTLRGCGVDSQAWSALRVVKP
;
A
#
# COMPACT_ATOMS: atom_id res chain seq x y z
N MET A 1 38.11 44.22 9.34
CA MET A 1 37.76 43.64 8.02
C MET A 1 37.35 42.20 8.25
N THR A 2 36.08 41.96 7.93
CA THR A 2 35.28 40.73 7.92
C THR A 2 35.99 39.39 8.18
N GLY A 3 35.56 38.75 9.28
CA GLY A 3 35.86 37.37 9.61
C GLY A 3 35.20 36.38 8.65
N ASN A 4 35.95 35.32 8.34
CA ASN A 4 35.54 34.22 7.50
C ASN A 4 34.56 33.34 8.29
N LYS A 5 33.25 33.44 7.99
CA LYS A 5 32.24 32.57 8.58
C LYS A 5 32.40 31.16 8.01
N MET A 6 32.68 30.23 8.90
CA MET A 6 32.54 28.80 8.71
C MET A 6 31.11 28.53 8.21
N ASN A 7 30.98 27.97 7.01
CA ASN A 7 29.70 27.49 6.51
C ASN A 7 29.38 26.19 7.23
N ASN A 8 28.53 26.31 8.26
CA ASN A 8 27.78 25.22 8.87
C ASN A 8 26.94 24.53 7.80
N LEU A 9 27.46 23.44 7.22
CA LEU A 9 26.60 22.41 6.65
C LEU A 9 26.15 21.53 7.82
N ALA A 10 25.24 22.08 8.62
CA ALA A 10 24.53 21.33 9.64
C ALA A 10 23.72 20.25 8.93
N LEU A 11 24.19 19.03 9.15
CA LEU A 11 23.56 17.75 8.91
C LEU A 11 22.05 17.83 9.23
N LYS A 12 21.21 18.03 8.21
CA LYS A 12 19.80 17.69 8.29
C LYS A 12 19.72 16.18 8.10
N THR A 13 19.98 15.43 9.16
CA THR A 13 19.53 14.05 9.31
C THR A 13 18.01 14.06 9.30
N GLY A 14 17.42 14.06 8.10
CA GLY A 14 16.09 13.47 7.93
C GLY A 14 16.26 11.98 8.21
N LEU A 15 15.48 11.44 9.15
CA LEU A 15 15.30 10.00 9.26
C LEU A 15 14.65 9.54 7.95
N ALA A 16 15.45 9.19 6.95
CA ALA A 16 15.03 8.21 5.99
C ALA A 16 15.00 6.89 6.76
N ALA A 17 13.80 6.43 7.14
CA ALA A 17 13.61 5.07 7.58
C ALA A 17 13.88 4.16 6.37
N ALA A 18 15.16 3.91 6.10
CA ALA A 18 15.58 2.89 5.16
C ALA A 18 15.23 1.53 5.79
N PHE A 19 14.00 1.07 5.55
CA PHE A 19 13.62 -0.30 5.82
C PHE A 19 14.28 -1.19 4.77
N LEU A 20 15.55 -1.51 4.99
CA LEU A 20 16.24 -2.60 4.30
C LEU A 20 15.69 -3.92 4.83
N PHE A 21 14.52 -4.34 4.34
CA PHE A 21 14.14 -5.73 4.43
C PHE A 21 14.96 -6.51 3.41
N GLY A 22 15.83 -7.40 3.88
CA GLY A 22 16.46 -8.42 3.06
C GLY A 22 15.42 -9.42 2.56
N LEU A 23 14.59 -9.01 1.60
CA LEU A 23 13.61 -9.84 0.91
C LEU A 23 14.23 -10.44 -0.35
N SER A 24 15.39 -11.08 -0.21
CA SER A 24 16.09 -11.75 -1.31
C SER A 24 15.43 -13.09 -1.74
N GLY A 25 14.11 -13.25 -1.55
CA GLY A 25 13.46 -14.56 -1.68
C GLY A 25 12.11 -14.65 -2.40
N LEU A 26 11.36 -13.57 -2.67
CA LEU A 26 9.94 -13.70 -3.06
C LEU A 26 9.53 -13.02 -4.37
N ALA A 27 10.44 -12.37 -5.09
CA ALA A 27 10.11 -11.67 -6.33
C ALA A 27 9.94 -12.58 -7.58
N SER A 28 9.63 -13.87 -7.43
CA SER A 28 9.59 -14.79 -8.59
C SER A 28 8.24 -14.88 -9.31
N ALA A 29 7.18 -14.26 -8.78
CA ALA A 29 5.82 -14.42 -9.32
C ALA A 29 5.26 -13.15 -9.99
N CYS A 30 5.76 -11.97 -9.59
CA CYS A 30 5.38 -10.70 -10.21
C CYS A 30 6.00 -10.59 -11.61
N THR A 31 5.16 -10.43 -12.63
CA THR A 31 5.60 -10.11 -13.99
C THR A 31 5.56 -8.60 -14.21
N GLY A 32 6.65 -8.03 -14.73
CA GLY A 32 6.69 -6.62 -15.14
C GLY A 32 6.67 -5.62 -13.98
N VAL A 33 7.44 -5.89 -12.91
CA VAL A 33 7.62 -4.95 -11.80
C VAL A 33 8.18 -3.63 -12.34
N GLU A 34 7.31 -2.63 -12.42
CA GLU A 34 7.72 -1.23 -12.58
C GLU A 34 8.16 -0.73 -11.21
N ASP A 35 9.42 -0.29 -11.10
CA ASP A 35 10.03 0.22 -9.86
C ASP A 35 9.50 1.62 -9.53
N ASN A 36 8.19 1.69 -9.24
CA ASN A 36 7.51 2.91 -8.84
C ASN A 36 6.76 2.66 -7.54
N ALA A 37 7.07 3.46 -6.53
CA ALA A 37 6.29 3.48 -5.31
C ALA A 37 4.87 4.01 -5.60
N PRO A 38 3.83 3.50 -4.91
CA PRO A 38 2.52 4.14 -4.95
C PRO A 38 2.62 5.57 -4.43
N GLU A 39 1.87 6.51 -4.99
CA GLU A 39 1.90 7.92 -4.57
C GLU A 39 1.45 8.12 -3.11
N ILE A 40 0.76 7.12 -2.56
CA ILE A 40 0.37 7.00 -1.15
C ILE A 40 1.44 6.29 -0.30
N SER A 41 2.70 6.30 -0.69
CA SER A 41 3.78 5.69 0.11
C SER A 41 4.04 6.47 1.40
N GLU A 42 3.52 5.97 2.51
CA GLU A 42 3.63 6.56 3.85
C GLU A 42 3.22 5.53 4.92
N THR A 43 3.32 5.90 6.20
CA THR A 43 2.75 5.16 7.33
C THR A 43 1.40 5.75 7.74
N TYR A 44 0.39 4.90 7.84
CA TYR A 44 -0.98 5.28 8.21
C TYR A 44 -1.50 4.50 9.41
N VAL A 45 -2.57 5.04 9.98
CA VAL A 45 -3.50 4.33 10.86
C VAL A 45 -4.91 4.48 10.26
N ASP A 46 -5.66 3.40 10.22
CA ASP A 46 -7.05 3.41 9.75
C ASP A 46 -8.03 3.81 10.89
N GLU A 47 -9.34 3.69 10.63
CA GLU A 47 -10.39 3.90 11.61
C GLU A 47 -10.52 2.79 12.67
N THR A 48 -9.99 1.59 12.40
CA THR A 48 -10.01 0.44 13.31
C THR A 48 -8.82 0.45 14.29
N GLY A 49 -7.80 1.25 14.00
CA GLY A 49 -6.54 1.30 14.73
C GLY A 49 -5.46 0.37 14.16
N GLN A 50 -5.70 -0.24 12.99
CA GLN A 50 -4.69 -0.99 12.25
C GLN A 50 -3.68 -0.01 11.62
N PHE A 51 -2.39 -0.37 11.71
CA PHE A 51 -1.32 0.37 11.08
C PHE A 51 -1.06 -0.17 9.67
N HIS A 52 -0.72 0.73 8.77
CA HIS A 52 -0.32 0.42 7.40
C HIS A 52 1.02 1.08 7.12
N ALA A 53 1.98 0.33 6.58
CA ALA A 53 3.20 0.88 6.00
C ALA A 53 3.20 0.54 4.50
N VAL A 54 3.09 1.57 3.67
CA VAL A 54 2.96 1.45 2.21
C VAL A 54 4.25 1.93 1.55
N GLY A 55 4.82 1.12 0.66
CA GLY A 55 6.03 1.49 -0.08
C GLY A 55 6.19 0.72 -1.39
N ALA A 56 7.32 0.96 -2.08
CA ALA A 56 7.60 0.38 -3.39
C ALA A 56 7.68 -1.15 -3.39
N ASP A 57 8.25 -1.74 -2.33
CA ASP A 57 8.45 -3.19 -2.26
C ASP A 57 7.23 -3.93 -1.67
N GLY A 58 6.34 -3.22 -0.96
CA GLY A 58 5.28 -3.88 -0.22
C GLY A 58 4.32 -2.97 0.52
N TRP A 59 3.20 -3.57 0.89
CA TRP A 59 2.24 -3.05 1.86
C TRP A 59 2.24 -3.98 3.07
N LEU A 60 2.55 -3.44 4.25
CA LEU A 60 2.46 -4.15 5.51
C LEU A 60 1.26 -3.61 6.30
N THR A 61 0.38 -4.49 6.77
CA THR A 61 -0.62 -4.14 7.78
C THR A 61 -0.30 -4.83 9.09
N PHE A 62 -0.48 -4.15 10.21
CA PHE A 62 -0.21 -4.72 11.53
C PHE A 62 -1.05 -4.06 12.61
N GLY A 63 -1.52 -4.85 13.57
CA GLY A 63 -2.37 -4.39 14.66
C GLY A 63 -3.23 -5.52 15.19
N LEU A 64 -3.73 -5.38 16.42
CA LEU A 64 -4.65 -6.34 17.06
C LEU A 64 -4.14 -7.81 17.14
N GLY A 65 -2.82 -8.02 16.98
CA GLY A 65 -2.20 -9.35 17.03
C GLY A 65 -2.00 -10.01 15.66
N GLU A 66 -2.41 -9.35 14.58
CA GLU A 66 -2.27 -9.82 13.21
C GLU A 66 -1.27 -8.98 12.44
N GLN A 67 -0.62 -9.59 11.46
CA GLN A 67 0.28 -8.94 10.53
C GLN A 67 0.08 -9.54 9.14
N LEU A 68 -0.28 -8.73 8.16
CA LEU A 68 -0.41 -9.15 6.77
C LEU A 68 0.68 -8.48 5.94
N VAL A 69 1.27 -9.23 5.01
CA VAL A 69 2.36 -8.77 4.16
C VAL A 69 1.96 -8.95 2.71
N TYR A 70 2.07 -7.89 1.93
CA TYR A 70 1.78 -7.89 0.50
C TYR A 70 3.02 -7.40 -0.25
N PHE A 71 3.57 -8.20 -1.16
CA PHE A 71 4.72 -7.85 -1.98
C PHE A 71 4.24 -7.17 -3.26
N VAL A 72 4.59 -5.91 -3.46
CA VAL A 72 4.09 -5.13 -4.60
C VAL A 72 4.64 -5.70 -5.91
N CYS A 73 3.73 -6.01 -6.84
CA CYS A 73 4.05 -6.49 -8.17
C CYS A 73 3.94 -5.40 -9.23
N LEU A 74 2.95 -4.50 -9.11
CA LEU A 74 2.65 -3.46 -10.08
C LEU A 74 1.97 -2.30 -9.39
N VAL A 75 2.30 -1.08 -9.80
CA VAL A 75 1.65 0.16 -9.36
C VAL A 75 1.20 0.94 -10.59
N ASP A 76 -0.03 1.44 -10.57
CA ASP A 76 -0.56 2.38 -11.54
C ASP A 76 -1.12 3.61 -10.80
N ASN A 77 -0.28 4.62 -10.65
CA ASN A 77 -0.65 5.89 -9.99
C ASN A 77 -1.57 6.76 -10.86
N GLU A 78 -1.66 6.55 -12.18
CA GLU A 78 -2.62 7.30 -13.00
C GLU A 78 -4.05 6.84 -12.73
N ASN A 79 -4.19 5.59 -12.32
CA ASN A 79 -5.47 4.92 -12.09
C ASN A 79 -5.69 4.48 -10.64
N ASP A 80 -4.86 4.95 -9.71
CA ASP A 80 -4.97 4.75 -8.27
C ASP A 80 -5.14 3.30 -7.81
N TYR A 81 -4.31 2.39 -8.31
CA TYR A 81 -4.29 1.01 -7.83
C TYR A 81 -2.91 0.36 -7.86
N LEU A 82 -2.77 -0.73 -7.09
CA LEU A 82 -1.61 -1.61 -7.16
C LEU A 82 -2.04 -3.07 -7.09
N ILE A 83 -1.17 -3.94 -7.59
CA ILE A 83 -1.28 -5.40 -7.47
C ILE A 83 -0.14 -5.88 -6.60
N ALA A 84 -0.43 -6.76 -5.66
CA ALA A 84 0.56 -7.34 -4.78
C ALA A 84 0.33 -8.84 -4.60
N GLN A 85 1.41 -9.60 -4.41
CA GLN A 85 1.33 -10.99 -4.02
C GLN A 85 1.27 -11.11 -2.50
N ASN A 86 0.34 -11.93 -2.01
CA ASN A 86 0.11 -12.16 -0.59
C ASN A 86 1.24 -13.03 0.00
N GLY A 87 1.87 -12.52 1.05
CA GLY A 87 2.94 -13.19 1.76
C GLY A 87 2.46 -14.30 2.68
N SER A 88 3.40 -15.08 3.21
CA SER A 88 3.10 -16.24 4.06
C SER A 88 2.40 -15.90 5.38
N ALA A 89 2.30 -14.61 5.72
CA ALA A 89 1.58 -14.12 6.88
C ALA A 89 0.06 -13.99 6.65
N ASN A 90 -0.40 -14.21 5.42
CA ASN A 90 -1.81 -14.06 5.02
C ASN A 90 -2.57 -15.40 5.04
N ASP A 91 -2.03 -16.41 5.74
CA ASP A 91 -2.63 -17.73 5.96
C ASP A 91 -3.23 -18.39 4.70
N GLU A 92 -4.55 -18.39 4.58
CA GLU A 92 -5.30 -19.05 3.51
C GLU A 92 -5.12 -18.38 2.14
N ASP A 93 -4.76 -17.10 2.14
CA ASP A 93 -4.55 -16.33 0.91
C ASP A 93 -3.07 -16.28 0.49
N TYR A 94 -2.19 -17.08 1.10
CA TYR A 94 -0.77 -17.13 0.74
C TYR A 94 -0.56 -17.47 -0.75
N GLU A 95 0.39 -16.78 -1.39
CA GLU A 95 0.74 -16.88 -2.83
C GLU A 95 -0.33 -16.41 -3.81
N LEU A 96 -1.54 -16.06 -3.33
CA LEU A 96 -2.57 -15.40 -4.12
C LEU A 96 -2.23 -13.92 -4.33
N TYR A 97 -3.04 -13.22 -5.13
CA TYR A 97 -2.83 -11.84 -5.52
C TYR A 97 -3.96 -10.95 -5.04
N SER A 98 -3.56 -9.81 -4.48
CA SER A 98 -4.47 -8.76 -4.08
C SER A 98 -4.41 -7.57 -5.05
N ARG A 99 -5.56 -6.92 -5.27
CA ARG A 99 -5.65 -5.59 -5.90
C ARG A 99 -6.11 -4.58 -4.87
N PHE A 100 -5.24 -3.63 -4.58
CA PHE A 100 -5.56 -2.49 -3.74
C PHE A 100 -5.89 -1.28 -4.60
N GLU A 101 -6.98 -0.60 -4.29
CA GLU A 101 -7.42 0.64 -4.94
C GLU A 101 -7.47 1.75 -3.90
N TRP A 102 -7.20 2.99 -4.30
CA TRP A 102 -7.33 4.16 -3.44
C TRP A 102 -8.01 5.32 -4.14
N PHE A 103 -8.43 6.32 -3.37
CA PHE A 103 -8.81 7.63 -3.86
C PHE A 103 -8.83 8.65 -2.72
N VAL A 104 -8.84 9.94 -3.07
CA VAL A 104 -8.88 11.05 -2.11
C VAL A 104 -10.15 11.89 -2.29
N VAL A 105 -10.86 12.15 -1.20
CA VAL A 105 -11.98 13.11 -1.14
C VAL A 105 -11.76 14.03 0.03
N GLU A 106 -11.78 15.36 -0.21
CA GLU A 106 -11.63 16.38 0.84
C GLU A 106 -10.39 16.15 1.74
N ASP A 107 -9.25 15.84 1.13
CA ASP A 107 -7.97 15.50 1.79
C ASP A 107 -7.98 14.20 2.62
N GLN A 108 -9.08 13.44 2.61
CA GLN A 108 -9.16 12.11 3.23
C GLN A 108 -8.79 11.04 2.20
N LEU A 109 -7.76 10.25 2.50
CA LEU A 109 -7.37 9.07 1.74
C LEU A 109 -8.25 7.88 2.14
N PHE A 110 -8.83 7.20 1.16
CA PHE A 110 -9.50 5.92 1.34
C PHE A 110 -8.76 4.84 0.57
N PHE A 111 -8.71 3.63 1.13
CA PHE A 111 -8.21 2.46 0.41
C PHE A 111 -9.18 1.28 0.51
N CYS A 112 -9.08 0.39 -0.47
CA CYS A 112 -9.83 -0.85 -0.55
C CYS A 112 -8.93 -1.98 -1.01
N ASN A 113 -9.01 -3.14 -0.36
CA ASN A 113 -8.55 -4.40 -0.95
C ASN A 113 -9.68 -4.99 -1.79
N GLN A 114 -9.76 -4.61 -3.06
CA GLN A 114 -10.90 -4.93 -3.93
C GLN A 114 -10.91 -6.41 -4.35
N VAL A 115 -9.74 -6.97 -4.58
CA VAL A 115 -9.51 -8.39 -4.85
C VAL A 115 -8.54 -8.89 -3.80
N SER A 116 -8.84 -9.94 -3.04
CA SER A 116 -7.96 -10.45 -1.97
C SER A 116 -7.27 -11.77 -2.32
N ASP A 117 -7.82 -12.54 -3.24
CA ASP A 117 -7.55 -13.97 -3.39
C ASP A 117 -7.41 -14.42 -4.87
N ALA A 118 -7.00 -13.52 -5.77
CA ALA A 118 -6.84 -13.88 -7.17
C ALA A 118 -5.73 -14.92 -7.37
N GLY A 119 -5.98 -15.93 -8.20
CA GLY A 119 -5.02 -17.01 -8.49
C GLY A 119 -3.79 -16.56 -9.31
N SER A 120 -3.83 -15.37 -9.91
CA SER A 120 -2.72 -14.80 -10.67
C SER A 120 -2.75 -13.27 -10.68
N GLN A 121 -1.59 -12.65 -10.99
CA GLN A 121 -1.50 -11.20 -11.19
C GLN A 121 -2.46 -10.70 -12.29
N ALA A 122 -2.62 -11.48 -13.37
CA ALA A 122 -3.52 -11.12 -14.48
C ALA A 122 -4.98 -11.11 -14.05
N ASP A 123 -5.39 -12.09 -13.23
CA ASP A 123 -6.76 -12.15 -12.69
C ASP A 123 -7.02 -10.99 -11.73
N ALA A 124 -6.06 -10.62 -10.89
CA ALA A 124 -6.17 -9.44 -10.03
C ALA A 124 -6.33 -8.13 -10.83
N MET A 125 -5.74 -8.06 -12.03
CA MET A 125 -5.84 -6.92 -12.95
C MET A 125 -7.10 -6.93 -13.82
N ASP A 126 -7.93 -7.97 -13.78
CA ASP A 126 -9.12 -8.08 -14.61
C ASP A 126 -10.28 -7.24 -14.04
N PHE A 127 -10.32 -5.97 -14.46
CA PHE A 127 -11.42 -5.05 -14.14
C PHE A 127 -12.76 -5.40 -14.80
N ALA A 128 -12.79 -6.34 -15.77
CA ALA A 128 -14.04 -6.84 -16.33
C ALA A 128 -14.65 -7.95 -15.45
N ALA A 129 -13.80 -8.81 -14.87
CA ALA A 129 -14.22 -9.85 -13.93
C ALA A 129 -14.65 -9.26 -12.58
N LEU A 130 -13.83 -8.39 -12.00
CA LEU A 130 -14.18 -7.62 -10.81
C LEU A 130 -13.96 -6.12 -11.07
N PRO A 131 -15.04 -5.33 -11.27
CA PRO A 131 -14.94 -3.90 -11.50
C PRO A 131 -14.23 -3.16 -10.37
N ARG A 132 -13.88 -1.90 -10.66
CA ARG A 132 -13.40 -0.97 -9.64
C ARG A 132 -14.34 -0.90 -8.46
N ALA A 133 -13.75 -0.70 -7.29
CA ALA A 133 -14.50 -0.46 -6.08
C ALA A 133 -15.38 0.80 -6.23
N ASP A 134 -16.60 0.77 -5.70
CA ASP A 134 -17.56 1.87 -5.81
C ASP A 134 -17.23 2.96 -4.78
N GLN A 135 -16.95 4.16 -5.27
CA GLN A 135 -16.56 5.32 -4.45
C GLN A 135 -17.75 6.19 -4.01
N ALA A 136 -18.99 5.84 -4.39
CA ALA A 136 -20.14 6.72 -4.16
C ALA A 136 -20.52 6.91 -2.68
N ASN A 137 -20.26 5.91 -1.82
CA ASN A 137 -20.60 5.95 -0.39
C ASN A 137 -19.53 5.25 0.46
N PRO A 138 -18.29 5.75 0.47
CA PRO A 138 -17.13 4.97 0.90
C PRO A 138 -17.13 4.64 2.39
N THR A 139 -17.80 5.45 3.21
CA THR A 139 -17.94 5.20 4.65
C THR A 139 -18.97 4.12 4.99
N LEU A 140 -19.71 3.60 4.00
CA LEU A 140 -20.78 2.63 4.21
C LEU A 140 -20.60 1.35 3.38
N ARG A 141 -20.07 1.46 2.15
CA ARG A 141 -20.00 0.34 1.20
C ARG A 141 -19.05 0.64 0.03
N GLY A 142 -18.91 -0.36 -0.84
CA GLY A 142 -18.29 -0.23 -2.16
C GLY A 142 -16.94 -0.94 -2.31
N CYS A 143 -16.37 -1.44 -1.23
CA CYS A 143 -15.11 -2.18 -1.23
C CYS A 143 -15.30 -3.71 -1.17
N GLY A 144 -14.58 -4.43 -2.01
CA GLY A 144 -14.57 -5.89 -2.08
C GLY A 144 -15.87 -6.49 -2.61
N VAL A 145 -15.90 -7.82 -2.71
CA VAL A 145 -17.06 -8.59 -3.19
C VAL A 145 -18.31 -8.42 -2.30
N ASP A 146 -18.10 -8.20 -1.01
CA ASP A 146 -19.17 -8.01 -0.02
C ASP A 146 -19.65 -6.54 0.10
N SER A 147 -19.10 -5.63 -0.71
CA SER A 147 -19.43 -4.20 -0.70
C SER A 147 -19.32 -3.57 0.69
N GLN A 148 -18.23 -3.88 1.40
CA GLN A 148 -17.92 -3.31 2.70
C GLN A 148 -17.51 -1.84 2.58
N ALA A 149 -17.46 -1.13 3.71
CA ALA A 149 -16.90 0.22 3.73
C ALA A 149 -15.44 0.20 3.29
N TRP A 150 -15.01 1.30 2.67
CA TRP A 150 -13.60 1.59 2.45
C TRP A 150 -12.96 2.00 3.77
N SER A 151 -11.67 1.72 3.91
CA SER A 151 -10.91 2.13 5.10
C SER A 151 -10.28 3.49 4.90
N ALA A 152 -10.44 4.36 5.89
CA ALA A 152 -9.97 5.73 5.88
C ALA A 152 -8.57 5.82 6.52
N LEU A 153 -7.57 6.12 5.70
CA LEU A 153 -6.18 6.21 6.15
C LEU A 153 -5.84 7.61 6.65
N ARG A 154 -5.19 7.67 7.82
CA ARG A 154 -4.63 8.92 8.38
C ARG A 154 -3.14 8.75 8.59
N VAL A 155 -2.37 9.70 8.08
CA VAL A 155 -0.91 9.71 8.23
C VAL A 155 -0.53 9.68 9.70
N VAL A 156 0.36 8.76 10.08
CA VAL A 156 0.99 8.74 11.40
C VAL A 156 2.07 9.82 11.40
N LYS A 157 1.78 10.94 12.05
CA LYS A 157 2.79 12.00 12.23
C LYS A 157 3.79 11.59 13.32
N PRO A 158 5.09 11.90 13.15
CA PRO A 158 6.10 11.75 14.20
C PRO A 158 5.79 12.59 15.45
#